data_AF-A0A967LD03-F1
#
_entry.id   AF-A0A967LD03-F1
#
_cell.length_a   1.000
_cell.length_b   1.000
_cell.length_c   1.000
_cell.angle_alpha   90.00
_cell.angle_beta   90.00
_cell.angle_gamma   90.00
#
_symmetry.space_group_name_H-M   'P 1'
#
loop_
_entity.id
_entity.type
_entity.pdbx_description
1 polymer ?
#
loop_
_entity_poly.entity_id
_entity_poly.type
_entity_poly.pdbx_seq_one_letter_code
_entity_poly.pdbx_strand_id
1 'polypeptide(L)'
;MPPKPADGEFFHDLAGVVSARDAEEIKRLQESTFKQRQVPIVAVTVERMSDYIPDAQTIESFAHLWFDAWGIGTPEKNDGILVIISIVDRKGRIELGKDWGG
;
A
#
# COMPACT_ATOMS: atom_id res chain seq x y z
N MET A 1 1.21 12.14 6.51
CA MET A 1 1.17 11.12 5.44
C MET A 1 2.27 11.40 4.42
N PRO A 2 2.99 10.39 3.91
CA PRO A 2 4.00 10.57 2.87
C PRO A 2 3.34 10.92 1.52
N PRO A 3 4.12 11.48 0.56
CA PRO A 3 3.60 11.75 -0.78
C PRO A 3 3.12 10.47 -1.47
N LYS A 4 2.18 10.61 -2.40
CA LYS A 4 1.75 9.51 -3.26
C LYS A 4 2.97 8.95 -4.02
N PRO A 5 3.10 7.62 -4.13
CA PRO A 5 4.06 6.98 -5.02
C PRO A 5 4.05 7.54 -6.44
N ALA A 6 5.21 7.58 -7.10
CA ALA A 6 5.26 7.90 -8.52
C ALA A 6 4.59 6.79 -9.35
N ASP A 7 4.15 7.11 -10.57
CA ASP A 7 3.55 6.12 -11.45
C ASP A 7 4.51 4.96 -11.72
N GLY A 8 4.05 3.73 -11.48
CA GLY A 8 4.87 2.51 -11.60
C GLY A 8 5.69 2.17 -10.34
N GLU A 9 5.68 3.02 -9.30
CA GLU A 9 6.20 2.66 -7.99
C GLU A 9 5.11 2.00 -7.14
N PHE A 10 5.29 0.71 -6.89
CA PHE A 10 4.31 -0.09 -6.16
C PHE A 10 4.79 -0.53 -4.78
N PHE A 11 6.05 -0.29 -4.41
CA PHE A 11 6.59 -0.72 -3.12
C PHE A 11 7.39 0.38 -2.42
N HIS A 12 7.03 0.65 -1.16
CA HIS A 12 7.64 1.68 -0.32
C HIS A 12 8.05 1.11 1.04
N ASP A 13 9.35 1.02 1.29
CA ASP A 13 9.87 0.62 2.60
C ASP A 13 10.22 1.84 3.44
N LEU A 14 9.24 2.43 4.12
CA LEU A 14 9.46 3.62 4.97
C LEU A 14 9.99 3.24 6.36
N ALA A 15 9.93 1.96 6.71
CA ALA A 15 10.48 1.43 7.96
C ALA A 15 11.96 1.00 7.82
N GLY A 16 12.47 0.86 6.59
CA GLY A 16 13.83 0.39 6.33
C GLY A 16 14.08 -1.04 6.78
N VAL A 17 13.05 -1.90 6.72
CA VAL A 17 13.08 -3.28 7.23
C VAL A 17 13.17 -4.34 6.14
N VAL A 18 13.03 -3.96 4.88
CA VAL A 18 13.01 -4.88 3.75
C VAL A 18 14.37 -4.84 3.05
N SER A 19 14.97 -6.02 2.84
CA SER A 19 16.26 -6.12 2.16
C SER A 19 16.14 -5.69 0.70
N ALA A 20 17.23 -5.21 0.10
CA ALA A 20 17.25 -4.85 -1.32
C ALA A 20 16.80 -6.01 -2.23
N ARG A 21 17.21 -7.25 -1.88
CA ARG A 21 16.82 -8.46 -2.60
C ARG A 21 15.31 -8.69 -2.54
N ASP A 22 14.72 -8.58 -1.37
CA ASP A 22 13.28 -8.81 -1.18
C ASP A 22 12.46 -7.69 -1.84
N ALA A 23 12.94 -6.44 -1.73
CA ALA A 23 12.32 -5.29 -2.41
C ALA A 23 12.29 -5.47 -3.92
N GLU A 24 13.37 -5.96 -4.54
CA GLU A 24 13.41 -6.29 -5.96
C GLU A 24 12.43 -7.43 -6.31
N GLU A 25 12.31 -8.44 -5.46
CA GLU A 25 11.36 -9.54 -5.68
C GLU A 25 9.90 -9.08 -5.63
N ILE A 26 9.56 -8.26 -4.62
CA ILE A 26 8.24 -7.66 -4.48
C ILE A 26 7.92 -6.83 -5.72
N LYS A 27 8.83 -5.96 -6.16
CA LYS A 27 8.64 -5.15 -7.38
C LYS A 27 8.41 -6.01 -8.62
N ARG A 28 9.19 -7.07 -8.83
CA ARG A 28 9.00 -8.01 -9.95
C ARG A 28 7.61 -8.65 -9.93
N LEU A 29 7.14 -9.08 -8.76
CA LEU A 29 5.82 -9.69 -8.61
C LEU A 29 4.69 -8.69 -8.89
N GLN A 30 4.82 -7.46 -8.37
CA GLN A 30 3.85 -6.38 -8.59
C GLN A 30 3.78 -5.99 -10.08
N GLU A 31 4.93 -5.79 -10.74
CA GLU A 31 4.99 -5.49 -12.17
C GLU A 31 4.39 -6.61 -13.03
N SER A 32 4.72 -7.87 -12.74
CA SER A 32 4.15 -9.01 -13.46
C SER A 32 2.64 -9.08 -13.29
N THR A 33 2.15 -8.83 -12.07
CA THR A 33 0.72 -8.85 -11.77
C THR A 33 -0.01 -7.71 -12.47
N PHE A 34 0.57 -6.51 -12.45
CA PHE A 34 0.01 -5.34 -13.13
C PHE A 34 -0.07 -5.57 -14.64
N LYS A 35 0.99 -6.10 -15.28
CA LYS A 35 0.97 -6.43 -16.71
C LYS A 35 -0.14 -7.41 -17.08
N GLN A 36 -0.41 -8.41 -16.23
CA GLN A 36 -1.40 -9.45 -16.50
C GLN A 36 -2.84 -9.02 -16.20
N ARG A 37 -3.05 -8.25 -15.12
CA ARG A 37 -4.39 -7.98 -14.57
C ARG A 37 -4.82 -6.53 -14.68
N GLN A 38 -3.89 -5.61 -14.96
CA GLN A 38 -4.09 -4.16 -14.95
C GLN A 38 -4.59 -3.62 -13.60
N VAL A 39 -4.34 -4.37 -12.52
CA VAL A 39 -4.72 -4.02 -11.15
C VAL A 39 -3.45 -3.58 -10.40
N PRO A 40 -3.38 -2.33 -9.90
CA PRO A 40 -2.24 -1.88 -9.12
C PRO A 40 -2.28 -2.49 -7.71
N ILE A 41 -1.15 -3.05 -7.28
CA ILE A 41 -0.95 -3.54 -5.90
C ILE A 41 0.14 -2.71 -5.27
N VAL A 42 -0.21 -1.78 -4.39
CA VAL A 42 0.74 -0.94 -3.65
C VAL A 42 1.04 -1.60 -2.30
N ALA A 43 2.31 -1.72 -1.95
CA ALA A 43 2.77 -2.29 -0.69
C ALA A 43 3.63 -1.29 0.08
N VAL A 44 3.35 -1.10 1.37
CA VAL A 44 4.04 -0.13 2.22
C VAL A 44 4.36 -0.71 3.59
N THR A 45 5.58 -0.48 4.06
CA THR A 45 5.96 -0.70 5.46
C THR A 45 6.19 0.65 6.14
N VAL A 46 5.71 0.79 7.37
CA VAL A 46 5.93 1.96 8.24
C VAL A 46 6.41 1.50 9.61
N GLU A 47 7.16 2.34 10.32
CA GLU A 47 7.62 1.98 11.66
C GLU A 47 6.46 1.93 12.66
N ARG A 48 5.71 3.04 12.82
CA ARG A 48 4.46 3.14 13.59
C ARG A 48 3.40 3.94 12.82
N MET A 49 2.13 3.66 13.04
CA MET A 49 1.03 4.44 12.46
C MET A 49 1.00 5.88 12.99
N SER A 50 1.31 6.06 14.29
CA SER A 50 1.30 7.35 14.98
C SER A 50 2.28 8.37 14.40
N ASP A 51 3.34 7.90 13.73
CA ASP A 51 4.35 8.76 13.10
C ASP A 51 3.78 9.53 11.89
N TYR A 52 2.67 9.04 11.33
CA TYR A 52 2.04 9.59 10.13
C TYR A 52 0.68 10.20 10.40
N ILE A 53 -0.09 9.58 11.30
CA ILE A 53 -1.43 10.00 11.70
C ILE A 53 -1.54 9.75 13.22
N PRO A 54 -1.27 10.77 14.06
CA PRO A 54 -1.23 10.60 15.52
C PRO A 54 -2.51 10.00 16.13
N ASP A 55 -3.67 10.35 15.56
CA ASP A 55 -4.98 9.90 16.02
C ASP A 55 -5.46 8.60 15.35
N ALA A 56 -4.61 7.92 14.57
CA ALA A 56 -4.98 6.65 13.95
C ALA A 56 -5.11 5.55 15.02
N GLN A 57 -6.35 5.22 15.38
CA GLN A 57 -6.66 4.23 16.40
C GLN A 57 -6.55 2.78 15.89
N THR A 58 -6.76 2.56 14.59
CA THR A 58 -6.83 1.23 13.96
C THR A 58 -6.06 1.19 12.64
N ILE A 59 -5.62 -0.01 12.24
CA ILE A 59 -4.89 -0.20 10.98
C ILE A 59 -5.83 -0.08 9.78
N GLU A 60 -7.11 -0.38 9.96
CA GLU A 60 -8.17 -0.24 8.97
C GLU A 60 -8.39 1.22 8.60
N SER A 61 -8.63 2.09 9.59
CA SER A 61 -8.79 3.53 9.34
C SER A 61 -7.52 4.14 8.76
N PHE A 62 -6.35 3.70 9.23
CA PHE A 62 -5.06 4.13 8.68
C PHE A 62 -4.91 3.77 7.20
N ALA A 63 -5.16 2.50 6.84
CA ALA A 63 -5.08 2.02 5.47
C ALA A 63 -6.10 2.71 4.55
N HIS A 64 -7.34 2.88 5.00
CA HIS A 64 -8.39 3.55 4.22
C HIS A 64 -8.04 5.00 3.90
N LEU A 65 -7.49 5.75 4.88
CA LEU A 65 -7.06 7.14 4.66
C LEU A 65 -5.95 7.22 3.61
N TRP A 66 -5.00 6.30 3.61
CA TRP A 66 -3.92 6.27 2.63
C TRP A 66 -4.42 5.83 1.25
N PHE A 67 -5.32 4.85 1.21
CA PHE A 67 -5.94 4.38 -0.03
C PHE A 67 -6.66 5.53 -0.76
N ASP A 68 -7.51 6.26 -0.04
CA ASP A 68 -8.25 7.40 -0.58
C ASP A 68 -7.32 8.54 -1.01
N ALA A 69 -6.37 8.91 -0.16
CA ALA A 69 -5.50 10.05 -0.42
C ALA A 69 -4.53 9.81 -1.58
N TRP A 70 -4.16 8.55 -1.84
CA TRP A 70 -3.35 8.19 -3.00
C TRP A 70 -4.19 7.85 -4.23
N GLY A 71 -5.52 7.72 -4.11
CA GLY A 71 -6.40 7.32 -5.21
C GLY A 71 -5.93 6.02 -5.84
N ILE A 72 -5.76 4.97 -5.02
CA ILE A 72 -5.24 3.68 -5.48
C ILE A 72 -6.32 2.97 -6.30
N GLY A 73 -6.01 2.69 -7.57
CA GLY A 73 -6.96 2.14 -8.54
C GLY A 73 -6.57 2.56 -9.95
N THR A 74 -7.41 2.19 -10.91
CA THR A 74 -7.29 2.65 -12.29
C THR A 74 -8.17 3.88 -12.52
N PRO A 75 -7.91 4.71 -13.55
CA PRO A 75 -8.75 5.88 -13.85
C PRO A 75 -10.22 5.53 -14.04
N GLU A 76 -10.50 4.33 -14.56
CA GLU A 76 -11.86 3.85 -14.83
C GLU A 76 -12.47 3.05 -13.68
N LYS A 77 -11.67 2.49 -12.76
CA LYS A 77 -12.15 1.59 -11.69
C LYS A 77 -11.40 1.77 -10.38
N ASN A 78 -12.15 1.67 -9.28
CA ASN A 78 -11.59 1.57 -7.94
C ASN A 78 -11.27 0.09 -7.63
N ASP A 79 -10.31 -0.45 -8.38
CA ASP A 79 -9.89 -1.86 -8.34
C ASP A 79 -8.47 -2.06 -7.79
N GLY A 80 -7.87 -1.03 -7.19
CA GLY A 80 -6.54 -1.14 -6.63
C GLY A 80 -6.50 -1.91 -5.30
N ILE A 81 -5.30 -2.34 -4.93
CA ILE A 81 -5.02 -3.03 -3.66
C ILE A 81 -3.93 -2.27 -2.93
N LEU A 82 -4.14 -1.98 -1.64
CA LEU A 82 -3.11 -1.50 -0.72
C LEU A 82 -2.79 -2.57 0.32
N VAL A 83 -1.52 -2.93 0.42
CA VAL A 83 -0.97 -3.73 1.52
C VAL A 83 -0.16 -2.79 2.41
N ILE A 84 -0.52 -2.66 3.68
CA ILE A 84 0.22 -1.82 4.62
C ILE A 84 0.57 -2.59 5.89
N ILE A 85 1.80 -2.42 6.35
CA ILE A 85 2.33 -3.10 7.54
C ILE A 85 2.98 -2.05 8.44
N SER A 86 2.48 -1.94 9.67
CA SER A 86 3.13 -1.18 10.75
C SER A 86 3.95 -2.12 11.62
N ILE A 87 5.27 -1.94 11.60
CA ILE A 87 6.23 -2.90 12.15
C ILE A 87 6.17 -2.94 13.68
N VAL A 88 6.21 -1.79 14.34
CA VAL A 88 6.21 -1.74 15.80
C VAL A 88 4.82 -1.99 16.37
N ASP A 89 3.77 -1.50 15.69
CA ASP A 89 2.40 -1.77 16.13
C ASP A 89 2.02 -3.25 15.92
N ARG A 90 2.81 -4.00 15.12
CA ARG A 90 2.57 -5.39 14.72
C ARG A 90 1.19 -5.58 14.09
N LYS A 91 0.79 -4.62 13.26
CA LYS A 91 -0.50 -4.61 12.56
C LYS A 91 -0.26 -4.60 11.06
N GLY A 92 -1.07 -5.34 10.32
CA GLY A 92 -1.08 -5.32 8.87
C GLY A 92 -2.51 -5.29 8.34
N ARG A 93 -2.70 -4.69 7.16
CA ARG A 93 -3.99 -4.59 6.50
C ARG A 93 -3.83 -4.71 4.99
N ILE A 94 -4.79 -5.39 4.38
CA ILE A 94 -5.03 -5.35 2.93
C ILE A 94 -6.32 -4.59 2.74
N GLU A 95 -6.25 -3.46 2.07
CA GLU A 95 -7.39 -2.63 1.71
C GLU A 95 -7.65 -2.76 0.21
N LEU A 96 -8.91 -2.98 -0.14
CA LEU A 96 -9.35 -3.23 -1.51
C LEU A 96 -10.23 -2.08 -1.96
N GLY A 97 -10.09 -1.69 -3.22
CA GLY A 97 -11.00 -0.75 -3.83
C GLY A 97 -12.45 -1.27 -3.86
N LYS A 98 -13.40 -0.33 -3.94
CA LYS A 98 -14.84 -0.62 -3.80
C LYS A 98 -15.38 -1.58 -4.88
N ASP A 99 -14.72 -1.64 -6.04
CA ASP A 99 -15.15 -2.51 -7.15
C ASP A 99 -14.80 -3.99 -6.91
N TRP A 100 -14.07 -4.32 -5.84
CA TRP A 100 -13.87 -5.70 -5.38
C TRP A 100 -15.04 -6.24 -4.55
N GLY A 101 -15.93 -5.37 -4.05
CA GLY A 101 -16.93 -5.68 -3.04
C GLY A 101 -18.34 -6.06 -3.54
N GLY A 102 -18.64 -5.81 -4.82
CA GLY A 102 -20.00 -5.99 -5.37
C GLY A 102 -20.96 -4.85 -5.07
#